data_AF-A0A1G6K3H7-F1
#
_entry.id   AF-A0A1G6K3H7-F1
#
_cell.length_a   1.000
_cell.length_b   1.000
_cell.length_c   1.000
_cell.angle_alpha   90.00
_cell.angle_beta   90.00
_cell.angle_gamma   90.00
#
_symmetry.space_group_name_H-M   'P 1'
#
loop_
_entity.id
_entity.type
_entity.pdbx_description
1 polymer ?
#
loop_
_entity_poly.entity_id
_entity_poly.type
_entity_poly.pdbx_seq_one_letter_code
_entity_poly.pdbx_strand_id
1 'polypeptide(L)'
;MGKRGPAAKPTALRVLHGDRPDRINTHEPAPPMQDITCPDWASDAARAIWARLAPGLIERRVLTPWDTDAFLVLCEALARYRAATQLVNGSALLVQGGSGLMKNPALQVQADAERTFLTFAARFGLTPSDRQAIKVEVADGDHDRANRLLS
;
A
#
# COMPACT_ATOMS: atom_id res chain seq x y z
N MET A 1 -8.36 23.85 11.73
CA MET A 1 -6.94 24.26 11.90
C MET A 1 -6.07 23.01 11.80
N GLY A 2 -5.30 22.85 10.72
CA GLY A 2 -4.38 21.71 10.57
C GLY A 2 -3.17 21.87 11.48
N LYS A 3 -2.81 20.83 12.24
CA LYS A 3 -1.60 20.85 13.07
C LYS A 3 -0.38 21.02 12.16
N ARG A 4 0.34 22.14 12.30
CA ARG A 4 1.59 22.42 11.56
C ARG A 4 2.73 21.61 12.19
N GLY A 5 3.40 20.80 11.39
CA GLY A 5 4.56 20.00 11.77
C GLY A 5 4.48 18.56 11.20
N PRO A 6 5.62 17.86 11.07
CA PRO A 6 5.61 16.44 10.71
C PRO A 6 4.72 15.64 11.68
N ALA A 7 4.03 14.61 11.16
CA ALA A 7 3.24 13.71 11.99
C ALA A 7 4.10 13.18 13.14
N ALA A 8 3.50 13.07 14.33
CA ALA A 8 4.20 12.54 15.50
C ALA A 8 4.69 11.12 15.20
N LYS A 9 5.91 10.80 15.67
CA LYS A 9 6.46 9.44 15.54
C LYS A 9 5.56 8.45 16.31
N PRO A 10 5.23 7.28 15.72
CA PRO A 10 4.54 6.21 16.43
C PRO A 10 5.21 5.82 17.74
N THR A 11 4.44 5.39 18.73
CA THR A 11 4.92 5.00 20.08
C THR A 11 5.99 3.92 20.01
N ALA A 12 5.83 2.93 19.14
CA ALA A 12 6.81 1.87 18.95
C ALA A 12 8.21 2.41 18.58
N LEU A 13 8.28 3.42 17.70
CA LEU A 13 9.55 4.06 17.33
C LEU A 13 10.11 4.91 18.47
N ARG A 14 9.26 5.58 19.25
CA ARG A 14 9.69 6.39 20.39
C ARG A 14 10.27 5.54 21.51
N VAL A 15 9.65 4.40 21.79
CA VAL A 15 10.16 3.38 22.72
C VAL A 15 11.51 2.85 22.24
N LEU A 16 11.61 2.46 20.96
CA LEU A 16 12.87 1.95 20.38
C LEU A 16 14.02 2.97 20.48
N HIS A 17 13.74 4.26 20.28
CA HIS A 17 14.72 5.33 20.38
C HIS A 17 15.06 5.74 21.83
N GLY A 18 14.42 5.12 22.84
CA GLY A 18 14.68 5.43 24.24
C GLY A 18 14.14 6.78 24.70
N ASP A 19 13.04 7.27 24.10
CA ASP A 19 12.35 8.46 24.59
C ASP A 19 11.95 8.29 26.06
N ARG A 20 11.84 9.41 26.78
CA ARG A 20 11.45 9.36 28.20
C ARG A 20 10.04 8.77 28.37
N PRO A 21 9.80 7.86 29.32
CA PRO A 21 8.51 7.19 29.52
C PRO A 21 7.33 8.14 29.75
N ASP A 22 7.56 9.26 30.43
CA ASP A 22 6.56 10.31 30.72
C ASP A 22 6.07 11.04 29.46
N ARG A 23 6.85 10.97 28.37
CA ARG A 23 6.51 11.61 27.10
C ARG A 23 5.90 10.64 26.10
N ILE A 24 5.94 9.33 26.35
CA ILE A 24 5.46 8.29 25.42
C ILE A 24 3.95 8.11 25.60
N ASN A 25 3.20 8.12 24.50
CA ASN A 25 1.76 7.85 24.56
C ASN A 25 1.53 6.34 24.73
N THR A 26 1.44 5.87 25.97
CA THR A 26 1.15 4.47 26.28
C THR A 26 -0.29 4.04 25.95
N HIS A 27 -1.14 4.99 25.56
CA HIS A 27 -2.53 4.76 25.17
C HIS A 27 -2.73 4.93 23.65
N GLU A 28 -1.67 4.79 22.85
CA GLU A 28 -1.83 4.68 21.41
C GLU A 28 -2.67 3.44 21.08
N PRO A 29 -3.78 3.59 20.33
CA PRO A 29 -4.60 2.46 20.00
C PRO A 29 -3.81 1.51 19.08
N ALA A 30 -3.76 0.24 19.46
CA ALA A 30 -3.16 -0.81 18.65
C ALA A 30 -4.25 -1.54 17.84
N PRO A 31 -3.96 -1.99 16.62
CA PRO A 31 -4.87 -2.85 15.87
C PRO A 31 -5.21 -4.10 16.69
N PRO A 32 -6.47 -4.57 16.65
CA PRO A 32 -6.85 -5.79 17.35
C PRO A 32 -6.10 -6.99 16.74
N MET A 33 -5.87 -8.03 17.55
CA MET A 33 -5.43 -9.32 17.01
C MET A 33 -6.63 -10.05 16.40
N GLN A 34 -6.92 -9.74 15.13
CA GLN A 34 -7.99 -10.36 14.35
C GLN A 34 -7.43 -10.85 13.02
N ASP A 35 -8.02 -11.92 12.50
CA ASP A 35 -7.69 -12.43 11.19
C ASP A 35 -8.06 -11.42 10.10
N ILE A 36 -7.17 -11.24 9.13
CA ILE A 36 -7.36 -10.33 8.01
C ILE A 36 -7.84 -11.15 6.83
N THR A 37 -9.14 -11.12 6.59
CA THR A 37 -9.79 -11.84 5.49
C THR A 37 -10.27 -10.88 4.42
N CYS A 38 -10.30 -11.33 3.16
CA CYS A 38 -10.90 -10.55 2.09
C CYS A 38 -12.41 -10.46 2.32
N PRO A 39 -13.01 -9.27 2.28
CA PRO A 39 -14.47 -9.12 2.41
C PRO A 39 -15.24 -9.92 1.35
N ASP A 40 -16.35 -10.54 1.75
CA ASP A 40 -17.12 -11.44 0.90
C ASP A 40 -17.71 -10.76 -0.34
N TRP A 41 -18.02 -9.46 -0.23
CA TRP A 41 -18.59 -8.66 -1.30
C TRP A 41 -17.57 -8.19 -2.35
N ALA A 42 -16.27 -8.49 -2.18
CA ALA A 42 -15.24 -8.18 -3.16
C ALA A 42 -15.56 -8.79 -4.53
N SER A 43 -15.18 -8.11 -5.62
CA SER A 43 -15.19 -8.71 -6.94
C SER A 43 -14.18 -9.85 -7.05
N ASP A 44 -14.42 -10.85 -7.89
CA ASP A 44 -13.50 -12.00 -8.03
C ASP A 44 -12.10 -11.57 -8.50
N ALA A 45 -12.03 -10.56 -9.37
CA ALA A 45 -10.77 -9.98 -9.81
C ALA A 45 -10.01 -9.30 -8.65
N ALA A 46 -10.72 -8.57 -7.78
CA ALA A 46 -10.11 -7.98 -6.59
C ALA A 46 -9.69 -9.06 -5.57
N ARG A 47 -10.49 -10.11 -5.40
CA ARG A 47 -10.18 -11.26 -4.53
C ARG A 47 -8.89 -11.96 -4.96
N ALA A 48 -8.67 -12.15 -6.26
CA ALA A 48 -7.43 -12.71 -6.79
C ALA A 48 -6.21 -11.80 -6.52
N ILE A 49 -6.40 -10.48 -6.59
CA ILE A 49 -5.35 -9.51 -6.25
C ILE A 49 -5.05 -9.53 -4.75
N TRP A 50 -6.09 -9.60 -3.92
CA TRP A 50 -5.98 -9.73 -2.48
C TRP A 50 -5.17 -10.97 -2.09
N ALA A 51 -5.56 -12.14 -2.61
CA ALA A 51 -4.90 -13.41 -2.33
C ALA A 51 -3.40 -13.39 -2.69
N ARG A 52 -3.02 -12.64 -3.73
CA ARG A 52 -1.63 -12.49 -4.16
C ARG A 52 -0.82 -11.53 -3.30
N LEU A 53 -1.42 -10.44 -2.81
CA LEU A 53 -0.70 -9.34 -2.17
C LEU A 53 -0.80 -9.34 -0.64
N ALA A 54 -1.97 -9.69 -0.08
CA ALA A 54 -2.23 -9.64 1.36
C ALA A 54 -1.24 -10.47 2.19
N PRO A 55 -0.89 -11.73 1.84
CA PRO A 55 -0.06 -12.55 2.71
C PRO A 55 1.30 -11.91 3.04
N GLY A 56 1.96 -11.34 2.03
CA GLY A 56 3.24 -10.66 2.23
C GLY A 56 3.13 -9.37 3.03
N LEU A 57 2.02 -8.63 2.91
CA LEU A 57 1.79 -7.41 3.69
C LEU A 57 1.44 -7.71 5.15
N ILE A 58 0.71 -8.80 5.40
CA ILE A 58 0.38 -9.28 6.75
C ILE A 58 1.65 -9.77 7.47
N GLU A 59 2.48 -10.57 6.79
CA GLU A 59 3.77 -11.06 7.30
C GLU A 59 4.68 -9.91 7.77
N ARG A 60 4.69 -8.81 7.01
CA ARG A 60 5.49 -7.60 7.29
C ARG A 60 4.80 -6.63 8.24
N ARG A 61 3.61 -6.96 8.75
CA ARG A 61 2.77 -6.11 9.61
C ARG A 61 2.44 -4.74 9.00
N VAL A 62 2.36 -4.69 7.66
CA VAL A 62 1.98 -3.50 6.90
C VAL A 62 0.46 -3.42 6.70
N LEU A 63 -0.18 -4.58 6.52
CA LEU A 63 -1.64 -4.70 6.46
C LEU A 63 -2.14 -5.14 7.85
N THR A 64 -2.95 -4.30 8.49
CA THR A 64 -3.59 -4.59 9.78
C THR A 64 -5.11 -4.73 9.61
N PRO A 65 -5.86 -5.26 10.60
CA PRO A 65 -7.32 -5.38 10.49
C PRO A 65 -8.04 -4.04 10.22
N TRP A 66 -7.47 -2.91 10.65
CA TRP A 66 -8.02 -1.58 10.37
C TRP A 66 -7.89 -1.14 8.91
N ASP A 67 -6.96 -1.74 8.17
CA ASP A 67 -6.69 -1.34 6.79
C ASP A 67 -7.43 -2.21 5.77
N THR A 68 -8.22 -3.19 6.23
CA THR A 68 -8.92 -4.20 5.40
C THR A 68 -9.69 -3.55 4.24
N ASP A 69 -10.57 -2.59 4.53
CA ASP A 69 -11.37 -1.93 3.49
C ASP A 69 -10.52 -1.08 2.56
N ALA A 70 -9.53 -0.36 3.09
CA ALA A 70 -8.61 0.45 2.30
C ALA A 70 -7.78 -0.41 1.33
N PHE A 71 -7.37 -1.59 1.79
CA PHE A 71 -6.66 -2.56 0.97
C PHE A 71 -7.58 -3.20 -0.08
N LEU A 72 -8.86 -3.43 0.24
CA LEU A 72 -9.84 -3.92 -0.74
C LEU A 72 -10.07 -2.87 -1.84
N VAL A 73 -10.22 -1.60 -1.48
CA VAL A 73 -10.35 -0.51 -2.47
C VAL A 73 -9.15 -0.46 -3.42
N LEU A 74 -7.93 -0.68 -2.91
CA LEU A 74 -6.74 -0.81 -3.74
C LEU A 74 -6.85 -1.99 -4.72
N CYS A 75 -7.29 -3.15 -4.24
CA CYS A 75 -7.46 -4.35 -5.07
C CYS A 75 -8.50 -4.12 -6.17
N GLU A 76 -9.65 -3.51 -5.84
CA GLU A 76 -10.71 -3.12 -6.77
C GLU A 76 -10.22 -2.10 -7.81
N ALA A 77 -9.44 -1.11 -7.39
CA ALA A 77 -8.86 -0.13 -8.30
C ALA A 77 -7.92 -0.81 -9.32
N LEU A 78 -7.05 -1.71 -8.87
CA LEU A 78 -6.16 -2.44 -9.78
C LEU A 78 -6.93 -3.39 -10.70
N ALA A 79 -7.99 -4.05 -10.22
CA ALA A 79 -8.86 -4.86 -11.06
C ALA A 79 -9.51 -4.02 -12.16
N ARG A 80 -10.07 -2.86 -11.81
CA ARG A 80 -10.69 -1.92 -12.74
C ARG A 80 -9.69 -1.36 -13.75
N TYR A 81 -8.48 -1.02 -13.32
CA TYR A 81 -7.40 -0.58 -14.19
C TYR A 81 -7.08 -1.64 -15.25
N ARG A 82 -6.94 -2.92 -14.86
CA ARG A 82 -6.66 -4.03 -15.79
C ARG A 82 -7.78 -4.17 -16.83
N ALA A 83 -9.03 -4.15 -16.40
CA ALA A 83 -10.18 -4.24 -17.29
C ALA A 83 -10.24 -3.06 -18.28
N ALA A 84 -10.06 -1.82 -17.78
CA ALA A 84 -10.05 -0.63 -18.62
C ALA A 84 -8.88 -0.64 -19.62
N THR A 85 -7.70 -1.11 -19.20
CA THR A 85 -6.52 -1.25 -20.08
C THR A 85 -6.78 -2.23 -21.22
N GLN A 86 -7.45 -3.35 -20.96
CA GLN A 86 -7.83 -4.29 -22.01
C GLN A 86 -8.79 -3.66 -23.03
N LEU A 87 -9.78 -2.88 -22.57
CA LEU A 87 -10.69 -2.15 -23.45
C LEU A 87 -9.94 -1.12 -24.30
N VAL A 88 -9.05 -0.33 -23.69
CA VAL A 88 -8.26 0.70 -24.38
C VAL A 88 -7.32 0.08 -25.42
N ASN A 89 -6.62 -1.00 -25.09
CA ASN A 89 -5.71 -1.67 -26.03
C ASN A 89 -6.45 -2.24 -27.26
N GLY A 90 -7.72 -2.60 -27.11
CA GLY A 90 -8.57 -3.09 -28.19
C GLY A 90 -9.34 -2.02 -28.95
N SER A 91 -9.14 -0.73 -28.65
CA SER A 91 -9.96 0.36 -29.21
C SER A 91 -9.14 1.59 -29.61
N ALA A 92 -9.77 2.48 -30.38
CA ALA A 92 -9.16 3.77 -30.73
C ALA A 92 -9.23 4.76 -29.56
N LEU A 93 -8.29 5.72 -29.53
CA LEU A 93 -8.27 6.81 -28.54
C LEU A 93 -9.49 7.73 -28.65
N LEU A 94 -10.02 7.87 -29.87
CA LEU A 94 -11.25 8.58 -30.17
C LEU A 94 -12.30 7.57 -30.66
N VAL A 95 -13.54 7.75 -30.20
CA VAL A 95 -14.69 6.91 -30.57
C VAL A 95 -15.84 7.81 -31.04
N GLN A 96 -16.77 7.25 -31.80
CA GLN A 96 -17.95 7.99 -32.25
C GLN A 96 -18.92 8.18 -31.07
N GLY A 97 -19.22 9.44 -30.75
CA GLY A 97 -20.26 9.84 -29.81
C GLY A 97 -21.45 10.50 -30.51
N GLY A 98 -22.46 10.92 -29.74
CA GLY A 98 -23.69 11.51 -30.27
C GLY A 98 -23.49 12.83 -31.04
N SER A 99 -22.39 13.56 -30.80
CA SER A 99 -22.07 14.85 -31.43
C SER A 99 -20.80 14.81 -32.30
N GLY A 100 -20.30 13.61 -32.64
CA GLY A 100 -19.06 13.42 -33.39
C GLY A 100 -18.01 12.64 -32.60
N LEU A 101 -16.73 12.78 -32.97
CA LEU A 101 -15.64 12.08 -32.28
C LEU A 101 -15.44 12.62 -30.87
N MET A 102 -15.38 11.71 -29.90
CA MET A 102 -15.08 12.01 -28.50
C MET A 102 -13.97 11.10 -27.98
N LYS A 103 -13.33 11.50 -26.86
CA LYS A 103 -12.36 10.64 -26.18
C LYS A 103 -13.04 9.35 -25.70
N ASN A 104 -12.35 8.23 -25.86
CA ASN A 104 -12.82 6.95 -25.38
C ASN A 104 -13.04 6.99 -23.84
N PRO A 105 -14.26 6.74 -23.33
CA PRO A 105 -14.54 6.77 -21.89
C PRO A 105 -13.68 5.79 -21.07
N ALA A 106 -13.23 4.68 -21.67
CA ALA A 106 -12.36 3.71 -20.99
C ALA A 106 -11.03 4.33 -20.55
N LEU A 107 -10.53 5.35 -21.26
CA LEU A 107 -9.32 6.09 -20.87
C LEU A 107 -9.52 6.83 -19.54
N GLN A 108 -10.72 7.38 -19.31
CA GLN A 108 -11.02 8.06 -18.05
C GLN A 108 -11.11 7.06 -16.90
N VAL A 109 -11.81 5.92 -17.11
CA VAL A 109 -11.90 4.86 -16.11
C VAL A 109 -10.51 4.34 -15.74
N GLN A 110 -9.63 4.16 -16.73
CA GLN A 110 -8.25 3.74 -16.51
C GLN A 110 -7.48 4.77 -15.65
N ALA A 111 -7.56 6.05 -16.01
CA ALA A 111 -6.87 7.12 -15.28
C ALA A 111 -7.36 7.28 -13.84
N ASP A 112 -8.67 7.19 -13.61
CA ASP A 112 -9.25 7.30 -12.28
C ASP A 112 -8.86 6.10 -11.40
N ALA A 113 -8.90 4.89 -11.96
CA ALA A 113 -8.46 3.68 -11.28
C ALA A 113 -6.96 3.74 -10.90
N GLU A 114 -6.11 4.26 -11.79
CA GLU A 114 -4.69 4.47 -11.51
C GLU A 114 -4.46 5.45 -10.36
N ARG A 115 -5.18 6.59 -10.33
CA ARG A 115 -5.07 7.56 -9.22
C ARG A 115 -5.52 6.96 -7.89
N THR A 116 -6.62 6.23 -7.87
CA THR A 116 -7.08 5.53 -6.67
C THR A 116 -6.03 4.51 -6.23
N PHE A 117 -5.51 3.71 -7.15
CA PHE A 117 -4.47 2.74 -6.84
C PHE A 117 -3.24 3.40 -6.22
N LEU A 118 -2.68 4.44 -6.84
CA LEU A 118 -1.50 5.15 -6.32
C LEU A 118 -1.73 5.74 -4.93
N THR A 119 -2.93 6.30 -4.69
CA THR A 119 -3.31 6.90 -3.40
C THR A 119 -3.26 5.86 -2.27
N PHE A 120 -3.79 4.65 -2.49
CA PHE A 120 -3.76 3.60 -1.48
C PHE A 120 -2.44 2.81 -1.46
N ALA A 121 -1.79 2.62 -2.61
CA ALA A 121 -0.52 1.90 -2.71
C ALA A 121 0.58 2.52 -1.84
N ALA A 122 0.55 3.85 -1.71
CA ALA A 122 1.48 4.58 -0.84
C ALA A 122 1.39 4.14 0.63
N ARG A 123 0.17 3.87 1.12
CA ARG A 123 -0.07 3.45 2.50
C ARG A 123 0.49 2.08 2.82
N PHE A 124 0.57 1.20 1.82
CA PHE A 124 1.01 -0.19 1.98
C PHE A 124 2.45 -0.42 1.54
N GLY A 125 3.24 0.64 1.31
CA GLY A 125 4.65 0.49 0.91
C GLY A 125 4.85 -0.14 -0.48
N LEU A 126 3.83 -0.06 -1.35
CA LEU A 126 3.84 -0.70 -2.66
C LEU A 126 4.50 0.16 -3.74
N THR A 127 4.93 1.39 -3.43
CA THR A 127 5.70 2.23 -4.36
C THR A 127 7.20 2.28 -3.99
N PRO A 128 8.12 2.47 -4.96
CA PRO A 128 9.55 2.60 -4.68
C PRO A 128 9.89 3.73 -3.70
N SER A 129 9.16 4.85 -3.75
CA SER A 129 9.36 5.99 -2.86
C SER A 129 9.05 5.65 -1.39
N ASP A 130 8.05 4.81 -1.15
CA ASP A 130 7.72 4.38 0.22
C ASP A 130 8.72 3.36 0.75
N ARG A 131 9.34 2.56 -0.14
CA ARG A 131 10.41 1.63 0.25
C ARG A 131 11.68 2.36 0.71
N GLN A 132 11.95 3.56 0.19
CA GLN A 132 13.08 4.38 0.67
C GLN A 132 12.89 4.85 2.11
N ALA A 133 11.65 5.00 2.59
CA ALA A 133 11.38 5.31 3.99
C ALA A 133 11.61 4.11 4.94
N ILE A 134 11.64 2.89 4.39
CA ILE A 134 11.97 1.66 5.13
C ILE A 134 13.49 1.52 5.19
N LYS A 135 14.10 2.04 6.24
CA LYS A 135 15.50 1.71 6.57
C LYS A 135 15.55 0.26 7.02
N VAL A 136 15.96 -0.64 6.11
CA VAL A 136 16.43 -1.96 6.51
C VAL A 136 17.75 -1.73 7.22
N GLU A 137 17.78 -1.82 8.55
CA GLU A 137 19.03 -2.15 9.22
C GLU A 137 19.35 -3.57 8.79
N VAL A 138 20.21 -3.69 7.78
CA VAL A 138 20.86 -4.95 7.48
C VAL A 138 21.60 -5.29 8.76
N ALA A 139 21.11 -6.31 9.48
CA ALA A 139 21.86 -6.88 10.58
C ALA A 139 23.23 -7.25 10.00
N ASP A 140 24.24 -6.53 10.44
CA ASP A 140 25.60 -6.60 9.96
C ASP A 140 26.19 -7.95 10.40
N GLY A 141 25.79 -8.99 9.67
CA GLY A 141 26.07 -10.39 9.93
C GLY A 141 27.05 -10.94 8.92
N ASP A 142 28.12 -10.21 8.60
CA ASP A 142 29.28 -10.82 7.92
C ASP A 142 30.63 -10.11 8.11
N HIS A 143 30.74 -9.07 8.95
CA HIS A 143 32.05 -8.43 9.18
C HIS A 143 33.01 -9.21 10.09
N ASP A 144 32.56 -10.28 10.77
CA ASP A 144 33.38 -10.99 11.78
C ASP A 144 34.03 -12.29 11.28
N ARG A 145 33.79 -12.69 10.01
CA ARG A 145 34.47 -13.87 9.41
C ARG A 145 35.80 -13.52 8.74
N ALA A 146 35.96 -12.30 8.25
CA ALA A 146 37.19 -11.85 7.61
C ALA A 146 38.34 -11.61 8.60
N ASN A 147 38.03 -11.24 9.86
CA ASN A 147 39.06 -10.93 10.85
C ASN A 147 39.61 -12.16 11.62
N ARG A 148 38.98 -13.33 11.46
CA ARG A 148 39.44 -14.60 12.07
C ARG A 148 40.40 -15.42 11.22
N LEU A 149 40.65 -15.01 9.98
CA LEU A 149 41.59 -15.69 9.07
C LEU A 149 42.95 -14.99 8.99
N LEU A 150 43.15 -13.92 9.77
CA LEU A 150 44.39 -13.12 9.81
C LEU A 150 44.91 -12.92 11.25
N SER A 151 44.63 -13.83 12.18
CA SER A 151 45.27 -13.88 13.50
C SER A 151 45.61 -15.31 13.88
#